data_AF-A0A243RAH2-F1
#
_entry.id   AF-A0A243RAH2-F1
#
_cell.length_a   1.000
_cell.length_b   1.000
_cell.length_c   1.000
_cell.angle_alpha   90.00
_cell.angle_beta   90.00
_cell.angle_gamma   90.00
#
_symmetry.space_group_name_H-M   'P 1'
#
loop_
_entity.id
_entity.type
_entity.pdbx_description
1 polymer ?
#
loop_
_entity_poly.entity_id
_entity_poly.type
_entity_poly.pdbx_seq_one_letter_code
_entity_poly.pdbx_strand_id
1 'polypeptide(L)'
;LPAVMAEPPIRLARLAPLVVAAAREAEDPVALAILDEAADQLTETVRALEPSPGERVVATGGLLGPDGPLTDRLEARLHALGLTLDWVPDGCRGAVALARLAHGGRT
;
A
#
# COMPACT_ATOMS: atom_id res chain seq x y z
N LEU A 1 24.27 -14.40 -11.77
CA LEU A 1 23.10 -13.96 -10.99
C LEU A 1 21.96 -13.67 -11.95
N PRO A 2 20.70 -13.96 -11.61
CA PRO A 2 19.55 -13.59 -12.44
C PRO A 2 19.61 -12.09 -12.80
N ALA A 3 19.19 -11.71 -14.01
CA ALA A 3 19.31 -10.34 -14.52
C ALA A 3 18.67 -9.28 -13.59
N VAL A 4 17.60 -9.65 -12.88
CA VAL A 4 16.93 -8.81 -11.87
C VAL A 4 17.83 -8.43 -10.69
N MET A 5 18.78 -9.30 -10.31
CA MET A 5 19.68 -9.06 -9.17
C MET A 5 20.82 -8.09 -9.50
N ALA A 6 20.96 -7.69 -10.77
CA ALA A 6 21.89 -6.65 -11.19
C ALA A 6 21.28 -5.23 -11.10
N GLU A 7 19.99 -5.13 -10.79
CA GLU A 7 19.24 -3.89 -10.80
C GLU A 7 18.90 -3.41 -9.38
N PRO A 8 19.07 -2.12 -9.06
CA PRO A 8 18.57 -1.53 -7.83
C PRO A 8 17.05 -1.76 -7.69
N PRO A 9 16.54 -2.13 -6.50
CA PRO A 9 15.12 -2.44 -6.30
C PRO A 9 14.17 -1.33 -6.80
N ILE A 10 14.54 -0.07 -6.62
CA ILE A 10 13.73 1.06 -7.09
C ILE A 10 13.57 1.09 -8.62
N ARG A 11 14.57 0.60 -9.37
CA ARG A 11 14.48 0.51 -10.84
C ARG A 11 13.52 -0.59 -11.28
N LEU A 12 13.31 -1.62 -10.46
CA LEU A 12 12.36 -2.69 -10.71
C LEU A 12 10.90 -2.25 -10.51
N ALA A 13 10.64 -1.23 -9.67
CA ALA A 13 9.30 -0.71 -9.46
C ALA A 13 8.62 -0.21 -10.76
N ARG A 14 9.40 0.19 -11.77
CA ARG A 14 8.89 0.51 -13.12
C ARG A 14 8.15 -0.65 -13.78
N LEU A 15 8.41 -1.89 -13.37
CA LEU A 15 7.75 -3.09 -13.88
C LEU A 15 6.40 -3.37 -13.21
N ALA A 16 6.04 -2.66 -12.13
CA ALA A 16 4.77 -2.88 -11.43
C ALA A 16 3.54 -2.78 -12.35
N PRO A 17 3.44 -1.83 -13.30
CA PRO A 17 2.32 -1.79 -14.25
C PRO A 17 2.17 -3.06 -15.10
N LEU A 18 3.29 -3.73 -15.44
CA LEU A 18 3.25 -4.99 -16.20
C LEU A 18 2.67 -6.13 -15.37
N VAL A 19 3.02 -6.20 -14.09
CA VAL A 19 2.43 -7.18 -13.15
C VAL A 19 0.93 -6.94 -13.01
N VAL A 20 0.52 -5.68 -12.86
CA VAL A 20 -0.91 -5.32 -12.73
C VAL A 20 -1.68 -5.68 -14.01
N ALA A 21 -1.14 -5.38 -15.19
CA ALA A 21 -1.76 -5.72 -16.46
C ALA A 21 -1.87 -7.24 -16.63
N ALA A 22 -0.80 -8.00 -16.39
CA ALA A 22 -0.79 -9.45 -16.50
C ALA A 22 -1.80 -10.12 -15.55
N ALA A 23 -1.90 -9.63 -14.30
CA ALA A 23 -2.88 -10.13 -13.33
C ALA A 23 -4.33 -9.83 -13.75
N ARG A 24 -4.59 -8.68 -14.38
CA ARG A 24 -5.95 -8.26 -14.77
C ARG A 24 -6.41 -8.85 -16.09
N GLU A 25 -5.54 -8.86 -17.10
CA GLU A 25 -5.91 -9.16 -18.48
C GLU A 25 -5.76 -10.65 -18.80
N ALA A 26 -4.74 -11.29 -18.22
CA ALA A 26 -4.39 -12.67 -18.51
C ALA A 26 -4.62 -13.62 -17.32
N GLU A 27 -5.06 -13.10 -16.18
CA GLU A 27 -5.16 -13.82 -14.91
C GLU A 27 -3.88 -14.62 -14.60
N ASP A 28 -2.72 -14.02 -14.92
CA ASP A 28 -1.44 -14.71 -14.82
C ASP A 28 -1.18 -15.12 -13.36
N PRO A 29 -0.98 -16.43 -13.08
CA PRO A 29 -0.88 -16.93 -11.72
C PRO A 29 0.37 -16.42 -10.99
N VAL A 30 1.45 -16.13 -11.70
CA VAL A 30 2.67 -15.56 -11.12
C VAL A 30 2.43 -14.10 -10.77
N ALA A 31 1.78 -13.34 -11.65
CA ALA A 31 1.44 -11.95 -11.38
C ALA A 31 0.50 -11.81 -10.17
N LEU A 32 -0.50 -12.69 -10.06
CA LEU A 32 -1.40 -12.75 -8.92
C LEU A 32 -0.64 -13.08 -7.62
N ALA A 33 0.26 -14.07 -7.66
CA ALA A 33 1.09 -14.43 -6.51
C ALA A 33 1.99 -13.27 -6.04
N ILE A 34 2.55 -12.48 -6.96
CA ILE A 34 3.34 -11.29 -6.61
C ILE A 34 2.48 -10.25 -5.88
N LEU A 35 1.25 -10.01 -6.33
CA LEU A 35 0.34 -9.07 -5.68
C LEU A 35 -0.11 -9.56 -4.30
N ASP A 36 -0.35 -10.86 -4.15
CA ASP A 36 -0.70 -11.46 -2.86
C ASP A 36 0.47 -11.38 -1.88
N GLU A 37 1.69 -11.70 -2.31
CA GLU A 37 2.89 -11.57 -1.49
C GLU A 37 3.14 -10.10 -1.10
N ALA A 38 2.92 -9.16 -2.01
CA ALA A 38 3.03 -7.73 -1.68
C ALA A 38 2.01 -7.32 -0.59
N ALA A 39 0.78 -7.82 -0.65
CA ALA A 39 -0.23 -7.56 0.38
C ALA A 39 0.11 -8.24 1.72
N ASP A 40 0.68 -9.44 1.70
CA ASP A 40 1.21 -10.11 2.90
C ASP A 40 2.31 -9.26 3.56
N GLN A 41 3.29 -8.78 2.79
CA GLN A 41 4.39 -7.96 3.31
C GLN A 41 3.92 -6.64 3.92
N LEU A 42 2.93 -5.98 3.29
CA LEU A 42 2.30 -4.78 3.86
C LEU A 42 1.58 -5.09 5.17
N THR A 43 0.88 -6.22 5.23
CA THR A 43 0.15 -6.66 6.44
C THR A 43 1.12 -6.97 7.57
N GLU A 44 2.23 -7.65 7.30
CA GLU A 44 3.24 -7.93 8.31
C GLU A 44 3.95 -6.66 8.79
N THR A 45 4.13 -5.67 7.92
CA THR A 45 4.62 -4.34 8.32
C THR A 45 3.65 -3.65 9.29
N VAL A 46 2.34 -3.76 9.05
CA VAL A 46 1.32 -3.23 9.98
C VAL A 46 1.31 -4.01 11.29
N ARG A 47 1.39 -5.35 11.23
CA ARG A 47 1.43 -6.22 12.43
C ARG A 47 2.61 -5.88 13.33
N ALA A 48 3.77 -5.56 12.75
CA ALA A 48 4.97 -5.19 13.50
C ALA A 48 4.81 -3.91 14.34
N LEU A 49 3.77 -3.10 14.08
CA LEU A 49 3.41 -1.93 14.89
C LEU A 49 2.49 -2.28 16.08
N GLU A 50 2.15 -3.56 16.26
CA GLU A 50 1.27 -4.07 17.34
C GLU A 50 -0.07 -3.32 17.46
N PRO A 51 -0.86 -3.22 16.36
CA PRO A 51 -2.07 -2.42 16.37
C PRO A 51 -3.17 -3.07 17.22
N SER A 52 -4.00 -2.22 17.85
CA SER A 52 -5.18 -2.68 18.58
C SER A 52 -6.36 -2.93 17.63
N PRO A 53 -7.24 -3.91 17.92
CA PRO A 53 -8.49 -4.08 17.19
C PRO A 53 -9.33 -2.79 17.19
N GLY A 54 -9.89 -2.44 16.04
CA GLY A 54 -10.66 -1.22 15.81
C GLY A 54 -9.83 -0.01 15.38
N GLU A 55 -8.50 -0.11 15.37
CA GLU A 55 -7.65 0.94 14.82
C GLU A 55 -7.82 1.08 13.29
N ARG A 56 -7.55 2.29 12.81
CA ARG A 56 -7.70 2.67 11.40
C ARG A 56 -6.32 2.77 10.75
N VAL A 57 -6.14 2.08 9.64
CA VAL A 57 -4.96 2.20 8.79
C VAL A 57 -5.31 3.15 7.65
N VAL A 58 -4.58 4.26 7.55
CA VAL A 58 -4.74 5.19 6.42
C VAL A 58 -3.68 4.90 5.37
N ALA A 59 -4.11 4.64 4.15
CA ALA A 59 -3.25 4.37 3.01
C ALA A 59 -3.34 5.44 1.93
N THR A 60 -2.24 5.60 1.19
CA THR A 60 -2.15 6.47 0.01
C THR A 60 -1.15 5.87 -0.99
N GLY A 61 -1.12 6.40 -2.21
CA GLY A 61 -0.23 5.95 -3.29
C GLY A 61 -0.92 5.09 -4.35
N GLY A 62 -0.29 4.97 -5.53
CA GLY A 62 -0.94 4.45 -6.75
C GLY A 62 -1.24 2.95 -6.80
N LEU A 63 -0.85 2.18 -5.78
CA LEU A 63 -1.19 0.75 -5.67
C LEU A 63 -2.42 0.48 -4.79
N LEU A 64 -2.87 1.49 -4.04
CA LEU A 64 -3.96 1.44 -3.08
C LEU A 64 -4.99 2.52 -3.43
N GLY A 65 -6.26 2.24 -3.20
CA GLY A 65 -7.40 3.10 -3.57
C GLY A 65 -8.51 2.34 -4.29
N PRO A 66 -9.60 3.01 -4.71
CA PRO A 66 -10.81 2.36 -5.22
C PRO A 66 -10.55 1.31 -6.32
N ASP A 67 -9.59 1.58 -7.21
CA ASP A 67 -9.21 0.69 -8.31
C ASP A 67 -7.76 0.19 -8.18
N GLY A 68 -7.19 0.24 -6.96
CA GLY A 68 -5.82 -0.16 -6.68
C GLY A 68 -5.65 -1.68 -6.73
N PRO A 69 -4.59 -2.23 -7.37
CA PRO A 69 -4.38 -3.68 -7.49
C PRO A 69 -4.20 -4.41 -6.14
N LEU A 70 -3.87 -3.68 -5.07
CA LEU A 70 -3.62 -4.23 -3.74
C LEU A 70 -4.75 -3.95 -2.73
N THR A 71 -5.74 -3.12 -3.07
CA THR A 71 -6.71 -2.61 -2.09
C THR A 71 -7.50 -3.72 -1.44
N ASP A 72 -8.24 -4.51 -2.22
CA ASP A 72 -9.09 -5.58 -1.69
C ASP A 72 -8.26 -6.66 -0.97
N ARG A 73 -7.06 -6.95 -1.51
CA ARG A 73 -6.12 -7.92 -0.94
C ARG A 73 -5.65 -7.51 0.44
N LEU A 74 -5.33 -6.23 0.61
CA LEU A 74 -4.89 -5.67 1.87
C LEU A 74 -6.06 -5.51 2.84
N GLU A 75 -7.20 -5.02 2.37
CA GLU A 75 -8.40 -4.84 3.18
C GLU A 75 -8.85 -6.16 3.82
N ALA A 76 -8.90 -7.26 3.06
CA ALA A 76 -9.24 -8.57 3.61
C ALA A 76 -8.29 -9.01 4.74
N ARG A 77 -6.99 -8.77 4.58
CA ARG A 77 -5.97 -9.13 5.58
C ARG A 77 -6.05 -8.24 6.82
N LEU A 78 -6.24 -6.94 6.64
CA LEU A 78 -6.41 -6.00 7.74
C LEU A 78 -7.71 -6.27 8.51
N HIS A 79 -8.79 -6.63 7.83
CA HIS A 79 -10.04 -7.00 8.45
C HIS A 79 -9.89 -8.24 9.36
N ALA A 80 -9.10 -9.23 8.94
CA ALA A 80 -8.78 -10.39 9.77
C ALA A 80 -7.98 -10.04 11.04
N LEU A 81 -7.31 -8.88 11.06
CA LEU A 81 -6.65 -8.31 12.25
C LEU A 81 -7.58 -7.40 13.08
N GLY A 82 -8.83 -7.24 12.67
CA GLY A 82 -9.78 -6.32 13.30
C GLY A 82 -9.52 -4.85 12.98
N LEU A 83 -8.80 -4.56 11.90
CA LEU A 83 -8.46 -3.20 11.46
C LEU A 83 -9.36 -2.77 10.30
N THR A 84 -9.44 -1.46 10.08
CA THR A 84 -10.14 -0.88 8.92
C THR A 84 -9.16 -0.10 8.06
N LEU A 85 -9.37 -0.12 6.74
CA LEU A 85 -8.55 0.59 5.76
C LEU A 85 -9.29 1.82 5.26
N ASP A 86 -8.68 3.00 5.44
CA ASP A 86 -9.12 4.23 4.80
C ASP A 86 -8.12 4.64 3.73
N TRP A 87 -8.61 4.99 2.55
CA TRP A 87 -7.76 5.54 1.51
C TRP A 87 -7.88 7.06 1.40
N VAL A 88 -6.75 7.71 1.16
CA VAL A 88 -6.68 9.12 0.79
C VAL A 88 -5.86 9.32 -0.49
N PRO A 89 -6.27 10.24 -1.38
CA PRO A 89 -5.61 10.45 -2.68
C PRO A 89 -4.18 10.97 -2.53
N ASP A 90 -3.93 11.81 -1.51
CA ASP A 90 -2.62 12.35 -1.21
C ASP A 90 -2.51 12.80 0.27
N GLY A 91 -1.30 13.20 0.66
CA GLY A 91 -0.99 13.74 1.99
C GLY A 91 -1.15 15.26 2.11
N CYS A 92 -1.60 15.98 1.07
CA CYS A 92 -1.61 17.45 1.05
C CYS A 92 -2.47 18.02 2.17
N ARG A 93 -3.66 17.43 2.41
CA ARG A 93 -4.56 17.88 3.48
C ARG A 93 -3.92 17.76 4.86
N GLY A 94 -3.19 16.67 5.11
CA GLY A 94 -2.44 16.47 6.36
C GLY A 94 -1.29 17.47 6.50
N ALA A 95 -0.52 17.67 5.44
CA ALA A 95 0.58 18.63 5.42
C ALA A 95 0.12 20.07 5.72
N VAL A 96 -1.00 20.50 5.11
CA VAL A 96 -1.58 21.84 5.36
C VAL A 96 -2.06 21.97 6.81
N ALA A 97 -2.68 20.94 7.37
CA ALA A 97 -3.12 20.95 8.76
C ALA A 97 -1.92 21.08 9.72
N LEU A 98 -0.84 20.33 9.49
CA LEU A 98 0.39 20.41 10.27
C LEU A 98 1.05 21.80 10.16
N ALA A 99 1.09 22.38 8.96
CA ALA A 99 1.62 23.74 8.76
C ALA A 99 0.80 24.79 9.55
N ARG A 100 -0.54 24.68 9.54
CA ARG A 100 -1.40 25.57 10.33
C ARG A 100 -1.16 25.43 11.83
N LEU A 101 -0.97 24.23 12.36
CA LEU A 101 -0.65 24.02 13.77
C LEU A 101 0.70 24.65 14.13
N ALA A 102 1.72 24.45 13.29
CA ALA A 102 3.06 25.02 13.48
C ALA A 102 3.08 26.56 13.46
N HIS A 103 2.18 27.19 12.70
CA HIS A 103 2.10 28.65 12.57
C HIS A 103 1.02 29.31 13.45
N GLY A 104 0.00 28.55 13.87
CA GLY A 104 -1.12 29.02 14.68
C GLY A 104 -0.99 28.77 16.19
N GLY A 105 -0.05 27.93 16.64
CA GLY A 105 0.27 27.72 18.06
C GLY A 105 1.14 28.81 18.70
N ARG A 106 1.37 29.93 18.01
CA ARG A 106 2.10 31.11 18.51
C ARG A 106 1.14 32.30 18.67
N THR A 107 0.23 32.20 19.62
CA THR A 107 -0.56 33.31 20.20
C THR A 107 -0.88 32.93 21.63
#